data_AF-A0A970UQL3-F1
#
_entry.id   AF-A0A970UQL3-F1
#
_cell.length_a   1.000
_cell.length_b   1.000
_cell.length_c   1.000
_cell.angle_alpha   90.00
_cell.angle_beta   90.00
_cell.angle_gamma   90.00
#
_symmetry.space_group_name_H-M   'P 1'
#
loop_
_entity.id
_entity.type
_entity.pdbx_description
1 polymer ?
#
loop_
_entity_poly.entity_id
_entity_poly.type
_entity_poly.pdbx_seq_one_letter_code
_entity_poly.pdbx_strand_id
1 'polypeptide(L)'
;ENWTKYVRVPVEADVEYRFIKASFLAWQATGDDQWILDLMPALEKALTYSLGHPLRIDHESGLIKRPYTIDTWDFAYTAGHHPWLQFQMDENTFWGIFHGDNSGIYEALSLLEIIKNATETTLQGNWPVAKILTKKEEIRKAVDRLCWNGSFYTHFVKLVPVEIAGVNESEQLSLSNPMAINRGMASHDQAVSILREYIRREEQGGSFAGWYSIDPPFPAGIFGDEKLVPGAYINGGIFPLAGGELALAAFEHGFETTGVSILKKYYDLIAAHNESFLWYFPDGTPSSIETSTSPDAMPTDGWGSSAMAWALLEGLAGIQDLGKLYKKTRLSPRWLAANINQATVEVGYEASGNCIGYEYTRIDNQLIFNIFGSTETNCHILIDPSDQVSEVLVEKDQIAFTLEWIEQSHYLNFSLKTKDLTRIRVNFIK
;
A
#
# COMPACT_ATOMS: atom_id res chain seq x y z
N GLU A 1 24.74 9.30 -14.03
CA GLU A 1 24.06 10.34 -14.84
C GLU A 1 22.60 10.57 -14.43
N ASN A 2 21.79 9.53 -14.20
CA ASN A 2 20.36 9.68 -13.83
C ASN A 2 20.12 10.42 -12.51
N TRP A 3 21.04 10.36 -11.54
CA TRP A 3 20.90 11.04 -10.24
C TRP A 3 21.19 12.55 -10.26
N THR A 4 21.72 13.06 -11.38
CA THR A 4 22.09 14.49 -11.55
C THR A 4 21.26 15.20 -12.63
N LYS A 5 20.43 14.45 -13.36
CA LYS A 5 19.57 14.96 -14.44
C LYS A 5 18.18 14.39 -14.20
N TYR A 6 17.13 15.21 -14.21
CA TYR A 6 15.74 14.76 -14.12
C TYR A 6 15.35 13.95 -15.38
N VAL A 7 15.77 12.69 -15.44
CA VAL A 7 15.61 11.81 -16.61
C VAL A 7 14.75 10.63 -16.21
N ARG A 8 13.76 10.32 -17.06
CA ARG A 8 12.98 9.08 -16.94
C ARG A 8 13.92 7.89 -17.08
N VAL A 9 13.86 6.94 -16.15
CA VAL A 9 14.49 5.63 -16.30
C VAL A 9 13.62 4.78 -17.23
N PRO A 10 14.09 4.40 -18.43
CA PRO A 10 13.22 3.73 -19.40
C PRO A 10 12.55 2.45 -18.90
N VAL A 11 13.25 1.62 -18.12
CA VAL A 11 12.74 0.32 -17.64
C VAL A 11 11.54 0.45 -16.69
N GLU A 12 11.41 1.57 -15.99
CA GLU A 12 10.31 1.84 -15.07
C GLU A 12 8.98 2.02 -15.80
N ALA A 13 7.94 1.28 -15.41
CA ALA A 13 6.58 1.38 -15.94
C ALA A 13 5.58 1.96 -14.93
N ASP A 14 6.09 2.54 -13.84
CA ASP A 14 5.32 3.03 -12.69
C ASP A 14 5.22 4.55 -12.57
N VAL A 15 6.02 5.28 -13.35
CA VAL A 15 6.14 6.75 -13.30
C VAL A 15 4.79 7.44 -13.47
N GLU A 16 3.98 7.01 -14.45
CA GLU A 16 2.69 7.64 -14.77
C GLU A 16 1.66 7.52 -13.65
N TYR A 17 1.53 6.33 -13.04
CA TYR A 17 0.56 6.16 -11.96
C TYR A 17 1.05 6.85 -10.67
N ARG A 18 2.36 6.88 -10.43
CA ARG A 18 2.96 7.61 -9.30
C ARG A 18 2.72 9.12 -9.43
N PHE A 19 2.79 9.68 -10.64
CA PHE A 19 2.42 11.08 -10.90
C PHE A 19 0.96 11.37 -10.52
N ILE A 20 0.04 10.47 -10.87
CA ILE A 20 -1.38 10.60 -10.51
C ILE A 20 -1.57 10.51 -8.99
N LYS A 21 -0.93 9.52 -8.33
CA LYS A 21 -0.97 9.38 -6.87
C LYS A 21 -0.43 10.59 -6.14
N ALA A 22 0.73 11.11 -6.54
CA ALA A 22 1.32 12.31 -5.95
C ALA A 22 0.40 13.53 -6.11
N SER A 23 -0.21 13.69 -7.29
CA SER A 23 -1.16 14.78 -7.56
C SER A 23 -2.42 14.65 -6.70
N PHE A 24 -2.95 13.43 -6.55
CA PHE A 24 -4.08 13.15 -5.68
C PHE A 24 -3.78 13.49 -4.22
N LEU A 25 -2.65 13.04 -3.68
CA LEU A 25 -2.28 13.29 -2.28
C LEU A 25 -2.11 14.80 -2.00
N ALA A 26 -1.51 15.54 -2.93
CA ALA A 26 -1.41 17.00 -2.83
C ALA A 26 -2.80 17.67 -2.85
N TRP A 27 -3.69 17.24 -3.74
CA TRP A 27 -5.08 17.74 -3.79
C TRP A 27 -5.86 17.37 -2.52
N GLN A 28 -5.72 16.15 -2.02
CA GLN A 28 -6.39 15.68 -0.80
C GLN A 28 -5.99 16.53 0.41
N ALA A 29 -4.70 16.88 0.52
CA ALA A 29 -4.16 17.69 1.61
C ALA A 29 -4.50 19.19 1.54
N THR A 30 -4.58 19.75 0.33
CA THR A 30 -4.79 21.20 0.09
C THR A 30 -6.25 21.57 -0.20
N GLY A 31 -6.99 20.63 -0.78
CA GLY A 31 -8.36 20.80 -1.26
C GLY A 31 -8.54 21.73 -2.45
N ASP A 32 -7.45 22.07 -3.16
CA ASP A 32 -7.45 22.99 -4.31
C ASP A 32 -8.05 22.32 -5.57
N ASP A 33 -9.36 22.44 -5.71
CA ASP A 33 -10.09 21.88 -6.85
C ASP A 33 -9.68 22.52 -8.18
N GLN A 34 -9.42 23.82 -8.18
CA GLN A 34 -9.04 24.50 -9.42
C GLN A 34 -7.71 23.96 -9.93
N TRP A 35 -6.72 23.81 -9.04
CA TRP A 35 -5.41 23.25 -9.39
C TRP A 35 -5.50 21.82 -9.93
N ILE A 36 -6.23 20.92 -9.28
CA ILE A 36 -6.32 19.52 -9.76
C ILE A 36 -7.09 19.42 -11.08
N LEU A 37 -8.10 20.28 -11.28
CA LEU A 37 -8.85 20.34 -12.54
C LEU A 37 -8.00 20.89 -13.68
N ASP A 38 -7.17 21.89 -13.42
CA ASP A 38 -6.21 22.42 -14.40
C ASP A 38 -5.12 21.38 -14.74
N LEU A 39 -4.74 20.53 -13.78
CA LEU A 39 -3.79 19.43 -13.99
C LEU A 39 -4.43 18.19 -14.66
N MET A 40 -5.75 18.04 -14.60
CA MET A 40 -6.51 16.88 -15.08
C MET A 40 -6.14 16.44 -16.52
N PRO A 41 -5.95 17.32 -17.51
CA PRO A 41 -5.53 16.91 -18.85
C PRO A 41 -4.19 16.17 -18.87
N ALA A 42 -3.25 16.53 -17.99
CA ALA A 42 -1.96 15.85 -17.86
C ALA A 42 -2.12 14.47 -17.19
N LEU A 43 -2.96 14.37 -16.16
CA LEU A 43 -3.27 13.11 -15.48
C LEU A 43 -3.90 12.10 -16.45
N GLU A 44 -4.90 12.53 -17.23
CA GLU A 44 -5.55 11.71 -18.25
C GLU A 44 -4.59 11.30 -19.37
N LYS A 45 -3.65 12.18 -19.74
CA LYS A 45 -2.61 11.88 -20.72
C LYS A 45 -1.65 10.79 -20.21
N ALA A 46 -1.30 10.80 -18.92
CA ALA A 46 -0.45 9.78 -18.31
C ALA A 46 -1.09 8.38 -18.38
N LEU A 47 -2.39 8.26 -18.07
CA LEU A 47 -3.12 7.00 -18.26
C LEU A 47 -3.19 6.59 -19.73
N THR A 48 -3.51 7.53 -20.61
CA THR A 48 -3.63 7.26 -22.05
C THR A 48 -2.31 6.77 -22.64
N TYR A 49 -1.18 7.33 -22.20
CA TYR A 49 0.14 6.85 -22.59
C TYR A 49 0.39 5.42 -22.10
N SER A 50 0.20 5.16 -20.81
CA SER A 50 0.46 3.83 -20.22
C SER A 50 -0.38 2.73 -20.90
N LEU A 51 -1.65 3.03 -21.18
CA LEU A 51 -2.62 2.09 -21.75
C LEU A 51 -2.71 2.13 -23.28
N GLY A 52 -1.79 2.83 -23.96
CA GLY A 52 -1.82 2.97 -25.42
C GLY A 52 -0.46 2.89 -26.10
N HIS A 53 0.64 3.11 -25.38
CA HIS A 53 1.97 3.13 -25.98
C HIS A 53 2.53 1.71 -26.17
N PRO A 54 3.06 1.34 -27.35
CA PRO A 54 3.53 -0.03 -27.64
C PRO A 54 4.64 -0.57 -26.72
N LEU A 55 5.39 0.32 -26.06
CA LEU A 55 6.40 -0.04 -25.05
C LEU A 55 5.84 -0.25 -23.63
N ARG A 56 4.56 0.07 -23.40
CA ARG A 56 3.94 0.04 -22.07
C ARG A 56 2.78 -0.92 -21.98
N ILE A 57 2.03 -1.13 -23.06
CA ILE A 57 0.93 -2.09 -23.07
C ILE A 57 1.31 -3.36 -23.83
N ASP A 58 0.88 -4.50 -23.31
CA ASP A 58 0.72 -5.72 -24.06
C ASP A 58 -0.70 -5.80 -24.63
N HIS A 59 -0.84 -5.79 -25.96
CA HIS A 59 -2.15 -5.69 -26.61
C HIS A 59 -2.98 -6.97 -26.49
N GLU A 60 -2.34 -8.13 -26.27
CA GLU A 60 -3.04 -9.41 -26.14
C GLU A 60 -3.73 -9.53 -24.78
N SER A 61 -2.99 -9.24 -23.70
CA SER A 61 -3.55 -9.25 -22.34
C SER A 61 -4.32 -7.98 -21.98
N GLY A 62 -4.02 -6.86 -22.63
CA GLY A 62 -4.54 -5.53 -22.27
C GLY A 62 -3.92 -4.95 -20.99
N LEU A 63 -2.81 -5.53 -20.53
CA LEU A 63 -2.10 -5.17 -19.30
C LEU A 63 -0.84 -4.37 -19.58
N ILE A 64 -0.35 -3.67 -18.56
CA ILE A 64 0.97 -3.04 -18.59
C ILE A 64 2.04 -4.12 -18.62
N LYS A 65 2.98 -3.95 -19.53
CA LYS A 65 4.22 -4.72 -19.61
C LYS A 65 5.42 -3.86 -19.25
N ARG A 66 6.46 -4.50 -18.74
CA ARG A 66 7.75 -3.87 -18.45
C ARG A 66 8.92 -4.81 -18.79
N PRO A 67 10.15 -4.30 -18.85
CA PRO A 67 11.36 -5.10 -18.77
C PRO A 67 11.38 -5.93 -17.49
N TYR A 68 11.99 -7.13 -17.52
CA TYR A 68 12.04 -8.02 -16.36
C TYR A 68 12.95 -7.43 -15.28
N THR A 69 12.34 -6.86 -14.23
CA THR A 69 13.02 -6.26 -13.07
C THR A 69 12.71 -7.06 -11.80
N ILE A 70 13.49 -6.88 -10.74
CA ILE A 70 13.12 -7.37 -9.40
C ILE A 70 12.03 -6.46 -8.85
N ASP A 71 10.81 -6.97 -8.69
CA ASP A 71 9.60 -6.17 -8.40
C ASP A 71 9.58 -4.85 -9.22
N THR A 72 9.23 -3.72 -8.62
CA THR A 72 9.12 -2.42 -9.29
C THR A 72 10.44 -1.76 -9.70
N TRP A 73 11.59 -2.39 -9.41
CA TRP A 73 12.89 -1.71 -9.36
C TRP A 73 13.41 -1.18 -10.70
N ASP A 74 14.39 -0.28 -10.61
CA ASP A 74 14.84 0.61 -11.70
C ASP A 74 15.88 0.01 -12.66
N PHE A 75 16.17 -1.29 -12.57
CA PHE A 75 17.08 -1.99 -13.48
C PHE A 75 16.53 -3.34 -13.94
N ALA A 76 16.81 -3.68 -15.20
CA ALA A 76 16.39 -4.90 -15.84
C ALA A 76 17.38 -6.06 -15.68
N TYR A 77 16.85 -7.28 -15.76
CA TYR A 77 17.57 -8.53 -15.87
C TYR A 77 18.44 -8.52 -17.13
N THR A 78 19.71 -8.89 -16.95
CA THR A 78 20.73 -8.81 -18.01
C THR A 78 21.28 -10.17 -18.40
N ALA A 79 20.82 -11.26 -17.77
CA ALA A 79 21.43 -12.59 -17.88
C ALA A 79 22.95 -12.61 -17.61
N GLY A 80 23.46 -11.63 -16.86
CA GLY A 80 24.88 -11.50 -16.56
C GLY A 80 25.75 -11.09 -17.74
N HIS A 81 25.17 -10.53 -18.82
CA HIS A 81 25.94 -10.09 -19.99
C HIS A 81 26.95 -8.99 -19.69
N HIS A 82 26.72 -8.19 -18.64
CA HIS A 82 27.59 -7.08 -18.27
C HIS A 82 27.57 -6.78 -16.77
N PRO A 83 28.62 -6.15 -16.22
CA PRO A 83 28.76 -5.85 -14.79
C PRO A 83 28.25 -4.45 -14.40
N TRP A 84 27.25 -3.92 -15.10
CA TRP A 84 26.56 -2.67 -14.69
C TRP A 84 25.04 -2.84 -14.70
N LEU A 85 24.33 -2.04 -13.89
CA LEU A 85 22.86 -2.04 -13.84
C LEU A 85 22.24 -1.56 -15.17
N GLN A 86 21.27 -2.31 -15.69
CA GLN A 86 20.59 -1.99 -16.95
C GLN A 86 19.37 -1.10 -16.74
N PHE A 87 19.56 0.21 -16.85
CA PHE A 87 18.49 1.22 -16.76
C PHE A 87 17.73 1.43 -18.07
N GLN A 88 18.25 0.94 -19.20
CA GLN A 88 17.76 1.20 -20.55
C GLN A 88 16.99 0.01 -21.13
N MET A 89 16.16 0.26 -22.13
CA MET A 89 15.54 -0.76 -22.97
C MET A 89 16.31 -0.87 -24.29
N ASP A 90 16.54 -2.09 -24.74
CA ASP A 90 17.24 -2.42 -25.99
C ASP A 90 16.69 -3.73 -26.61
N GLU A 91 17.30 -4.18 -27.70
CA GLU A 91 16.91 -5.42 -28.41
C GLU A 91 17.06 -6.70 -27.57
N ASN A 92 17.83 -6.67 -26.46
CA ASN A 92 18.04 -7.81 -25.57
C ASN A 92 17.11 -7.79 -24.36
N THR A 93 16.17 -6.85 -24.30
CA THR A 93 15.25 -6.69 -23.17
C THR A 93 14.26 -7.85 -23.08
N PHE A 94 14.23 -8.50 -21.92
CA PHE A 94 13.23 -9.50 -21.57
C PHE A 94 11.96 -8.81 -21.09
N TRP A 95 10.83 -9.07 -21.73
CA TRP A 95 9.55 -8.44 -21.41
C TRP A 95 8.64 -9.38 -20.65
N GLY A 96 7.77 -8.79 -19.81
CA GLY A 96 6.68 -9.50 -19.18
C GLY A 96 5.68 -8.58 -18.51
N ILE A 97 4.69 -9.21 -17.89
CA ILE A 97 3.65 -8.57 -17.10
C ILE A 97 4.02 -8.68 -15.62
N PHE A 98 4.10 -7.53 -14.97
CA PHE A 98 4.28 -7.42 -13.53
C PHE A 98 2.97 -6.96 -12.89
N HIS A 99 2.50 -7.68 -11.86
CA HIS A 99 1.25 -7.34 -11.18
C HIS A 99 1.31 -5.99 -10.44
N GLY A 100 2.50 -5.57 -9.98
CA GLY A 100 2.69 -4.30 -9.29
C GLY A 100 2.41 -3.07 -10.16
N ASP A 101 2.84 -3.07 -11.43
CA ASP A 101 2.52 -1.97 -12.36
C ASP A 101 1.01 -1.89 -12.63
N ASN A 102 0.37 -3.05 -12.77
CA ASN A 102 -1.04 -3.15 -13.09
C ASN A 102 -1.94 -2.77 -11.90
N SER A 103 -1.55 -3.16 -10.67
CA SER A 103 -2.20 -2.65 -9.46
C SER A 103 -2.01 -1.13 -9.31
N GLY A 104 -0.84 -0.59 -9.69
CA GLY A 104 -0.60 0.86 -9.72
C GLY A 104 -1.52 1.60 -10.70
N ILE A 105 -1.73 1.08 -11.91
CA ILE A 105 -2.71 1.66 -12.84
C ILE A 105 -4.14 1.54 -12.30
N TYR A 106 -4.49 0.41 -11.66
CA TYR A 106 -5.78 0.24 -11.00
C TYR A 106 -6.00 1.31 -9.91
N GLU A 107 -4.97 1.58 -9.10
CA GLU A 107 -4.97 2.66 -8.09
C GLU A 107 -5.18 4.02 -8.76
N ALA A 108 -4.38 4.37 -9.77
CA ALA A 108 -4.51 5.66 -10.45
C ALA A 108 -5.90 5.89 -11.05
N LEU A 109 -6.51 4.85 -11.63
CA LEU A 109 -7.90 4.90 -12.10
C LEU A 109 -8.88 5.18 -10.94
N SER A 110 -8.68 4.55 -9.79
CA SER A 110 -9.50 4.77 -8.58
C SER A 110 -9.34 6.19 -8.03
N LEU A 111 -8.12 6.75 -8.03
CA LEU A 111 -7.88 8.11 -7.58
C LEU A 111 -8.52 9.15 -8.50
N LEU A 112 -8.48 8.95 -9.82
CA LEU A 112 -9.18 9.82 -10.76
C LEU A 112 -10.71 9.75 -10.61
N GLU A 113 -11.25 8.57 -10.30
CA GLU A 113 -12.66 8.40 -9.98
C GLU A 113 -13.05 9.26 -8.77
N ILE A 114 -12.25 9.22 -7.69
CA ILE A 114 -12.48 10.03 -6.48
C ILE A 114 -12.44 11.53 -6.81
N ILE A 115 -11.41 12.01 -7.53
CA ILE A 115 -11.31 13.42 -7.91
C ILE A 115 -12.53 13.85 -8.73
N LYS A 116 -12.94 13.05 -9.72
CA LYS A 116 -14.06 13.41 -10.61
C LYS A 116 -15.39 13.46 -9.87
N ASN A 117 -15.61 12.52 -8.94
CA ASN A 117 -16.81 12.51 -8.11
C ASN A 117 -16.82 13.69 -7.13
N ALA A 118 -15.69 14.00 -6.49
CA ALA A 118 -15.60 15.08 -5.51
C ALA A 118 -15.71 16.48 -6.13
N THR A 119 -15.29 16.64 -7.39
CA THR A 119 -15.35 17.92 -8.13
C THR A 119 -16.64 18.08 -8.94
N GLU A 120 -17.55 17.10 -8.88
CA GLU A 120 -18.80 17.02 -9.66
C GLU A 120 -18.57 17.25 -11.18
N THR A 121 -17.38 16.89 -11.65
CA THR A 121 -16.94 17.32 -12.98
C THR A 121 -17.42 16.35 -14.05
N THR A 122 -18.19 16.87 -15.02
CA THR A 122 -18.57 16.13 -16.24
C THR A 122 -17.60 16.39 -17.39
N LEU A 123 -16.36 16.83 -17.08
CA LEU A 123 -15.33 17.18 -18.07
C LEU A 123 -15.30 16.16 -19.21
N GLN A 124 -15.34 16.68 -20.45
CA GLN A 124 -15.26 15.95 -21.72
C GLN A 124 -13.85 15.38 -21.96
N GLY A 125 -13.23 14.85 -20.92
CA GLY A 125 -11.93 14.19 -20.97
C GLY A 125 -12.01 12.80 -21.59
N ASN A 126 -10.84 12.21 -21.84
CA ASN A 126 -10.72 10.89 -22.45
C ASN A 126 -11.07 9.74 -21.48
N TRP A 127 -11.32 10.07 -20.21
CA TRP A 127 -11.59 9.15 -19.11
C TRP A 127 -12.84 9.53 -18.32
N PRO A 128 -14.06 9.36 -18.88
CA PRO A 128 -15.29 9.47 -18.10
C PRO A 128 -15.36 8.35 -17.04
N VAL A 129 -16.05 8.60 -15.92
CA VAL A 129 -16.15 7.65 -14.79
C VAL A 129 -16.59 6.24 -15.23
N ALA A 130 -17.57 6.14 -16.14
CA ALA A 130 -18.00 4.84 -16.66
C ALA A 130 -16.86 4.06 -17.35
N LYS A 131 -15.98 4.74 -18.11
CA LYS A 131 -14.82 4.11 -18.76
C LYS A 131 -13.76 3.72 -17.73
N ILE A 132 -13.55 4.54 -16.70
CA ILE A 132 -12.65 4.23 -15.58
C ILE A 132 -13.10 2.93 -14.89
N LEU A 133 -14.38 2.82 -14.54
CA LEU A 133 -14.94 1.63 -13.89
C LEU A 133 -14.79 0.37 -14.75
N THR A 134 -15.13 0.44 -16.03
CA THR A 134 -14.93 -0.67 -16.97
C THR A 134 -13.45 -1.06 -17.04
N LYS A 135 -12.54 -0.09 -17.14
CA LYS A 135 -11.11 -0.37 -17.27
C LYS A 135 -10.50 -1.00 -16.01
N LYS A 136 -10.91 -0.54 -14.82
CA LYS A 136 -10.53 -1.16 -13.55
C LYS A 136 -10.91 -2.65 -13.52
N GLU A 137 -12.13 -2.97 -13.95
CA GLU A 137 -12.63 -4.33 -13.99
C GLU A 137 -11.91 -5.22 -15.02
N GLU A 138 -11.62 -4.67 -16.21
CA GLU A 138 -10.81 -5.35 -17.23
C GLU A 138 -9.42 -5.70 -16.71
N ILE A 139 -8.74 -4.73 -16.07
CA ILE A 139 -7.38 -4.92 -15.53
C ILE A 139 -7.42 -5.98 -14.44
N ARG A 140 -8.33 -5.87 -13.45
CA ARG A 140 -8.45 -6.84 -12.36
C ARG A 140 -8.64 -8.26 -12.90
N LYS A 141 -9.62 -8.46 -13.80
CA LYS A 141 -9.88 -9.78 -14.41
C LYS A 141 -8.67 -10.32 -15.17
N ALA A 142 -7.98 -9.48 -15.92
CA ALA A 142 -6.81 -9.91 -16.69
C ALA A 142 -5.62 -10.26 -15.78
N VAL A 143 -5.38 -9.49 -14.73
CA VAL A 143 -4.34 -9.78 -13.72
C VAL A 143 -4.68 -11.05 -12.95
N ASP A 144 -5.92 -11.21 -12.48
CA ASP A 144 -6.35 -12.43 -11.79
C ASP A 144 -6.19 -13.67 -12.67
N ARG A 145 -6.52 -13.57 -13.95
CA ARG A 145 -6.35 -14.68 -14.89
C ARG A 145 -4.89 -15.05 -15.13
N LEU A 146 -3.99 -14.05 -15.23
CA LEU A 146 -2.62 -14.26 -15.71
C LEU A 146 -1.59 -14.39 -14.59
N CYS A 147 -1.76 -13.64 -13.50
CA CYS A 147 -0.75 -13.48 -12.45
C CYS A 147 -1.10 -14.26 -11.17
N TRP A 148 -2.37 -14.55 -10.90
CA TRP A 148 -2.77 -15.26 -9.68
C TRP A 148 -2.35 -16.74 -9.75
N ASN A 149 -1.51 -17.20 -8.82
CA ASN A 149 -1.06 -18.60 -8.79
C ASN A 149 -1.91 -19.53 -7.90
N GLY A 150 -2.98 -19.00 -7.29
CA GLY A 150 -3.80 -19.71 -6.31
C GLY A 150 -3.54 -19.32 -4.86
N SER A 151 -2.41 -18.65 -4.57
CA SER A 151 -2.05 -18.20 -3.20
C SER A 151 -1.67 -16.72 -3.14
N PHE A 152 -0.99 -16.20 -4.15
CA PHE A 152 -0.57 -14.81 -4.29
C PHE A 152 -0.43 -14.44 -5.78
N TYR A 153 -0.19 -13.16 -6.09
CA TYR A 153 0.17 -12.76 -7.44
C TYR A 153 1.65 -13.09 -7.70
N THR A 154 1.89 -13.94 -8.69
CA THR A 154 3.22 -14.30 -9.20
C THR A 154 4.00 -13.04 -9.55
N HIS A 155 5.27 -12.98 -9.16
CA HIS A 155 6.12 -11.82 -9.41
C HIS A 155 6.10 -11.38 -10.87
N PHE A 156 6.35 -12.28 -11.84
CA PHE A 156 6.51 -11.88 -13.23
C PHE A 156 6.00 -12.94 -14.22
N VAL A 157 5.07 -12.54 -15.10
CA VAL A 157 4.57 -13.39 -16.20
C VAL A 157 5.33 -13.03 -17.47
N LYS A 158 6.19 -13.94 -17.93
CA LYS A 158 7.11 -13.72 -19.04
C LYS A 158 6.39 -13.67 -20.38
N LEU A 159 6.62 -12.60 -21.15
CA LEU A 159 6.26 -12.49 -22.57
C LEU A 159 7.42 -12.95 -23.46
N VAL A 160 8.66 -12.73 -23.02
CA VAL A 160 9.86 -13.29 -23.64
C VAL A 160 10.31 -14.52 -22.84
N PRO A 161 10.35 -15.72 -23.44
CA PRO A 161 10.78 -16.93 -22.74
C PRO A 161 12.22 -16.81 -22.23
N VAL A 162 12.39 -17.07 -20.93
CA VAL A 162 13.69 -17.18 -20.27
C VAL A 162 13.54 -18.05 -19.03
N GLU A 163 14.54 -18.88 -18.71
CA GLU A 163 14.59 -19.66 -17.47
C GLU A 163 15.70 -19.09 -16.57
N ILE A 164 15.40 -18.91 -15.29
CA ILE A 164 16.38 -18.44 -14.31
C ILE A 164 16.86 -19.61 -13.47
N ALA A 165 18.05 -20.11 -13.78
CA ALA A 165 18.63 -21.25 -13.06
C ALA A 165 18.89 -20.90 -11.59
N GLY A 166 18.46 -21.76 -10.67
CA GLY A 166 18.73 -21.62 -9.24
C GLY A 166 17.64 -20.93 -8.41
N VAL A 167 16.51 -20.56 -9.02
CA VAL A 167 15.35 -20.03 -8.30
C VAL A 167 14.04 -20.59 -8.87
N ASN A 168 13.11 -20.96 -7.99
CA ASN A 168 11.77 -21.34 -8.40
C ASN A 168 10.89 -20.09 -8.48
N GLU A 169 10.79 -19.51 -9.68
CA GLU A 169 10.02 -18.28 -9.91
C GLU A 169 8.51 -18.44 -9.65
N SER A 170 7.98 -19.67 -9.68
CA SER A 170 6.57 -19.92 -9.33
C SER A 170 6.26 -19.67 -7.84
N GLU A 171 7.30 -19.71 -7.00
CA GLU A 171 7.21 -19.46 -5.56
C GLU A 171 7.64 -18.02 -5.18
N GLN A 172 8.05 -17.20 -6.16
CA GLN A 172 8.51 -15.83 -5.90
C GLN A 172 7.38 -14.88 -5.49
N LEU A 173 7.32 -14.63 -4.20
CA LEU A 173 6.48 -13.63 -3.55
C LEU A 173 7.20 -12.28 -3.58
N SER A 174 6.60 -11.30 -4.23
CA SER A 174 7.17 -9.96 -4.37
C SER A 174 6.49 -8.94 -3.44
N LEU A 175 7.24 -7.92 -3.01
CA LEU A 175 6.76 -6.86 -2.09
C LEU A 175 5.51 -6.13 -2.58
N SER A 176 5.20 -6.18 -3.89
CA SER A 176 3.99 -5.56 -4.44
C SER A 176 2.70 -6.33 -4.10
N ASN A 177 2.76 -7.52 -3.49
CA ASN A 177 1.55 -8.27 -3.13
C ASN A 177 0.69 -7.55 -2.08
N PRO A 178 1.24 -7.09 -0.94
CA PRO A 178 0.52 -6.23 -0.01
C PRO A 178 0.04 -4.91 -0.64
N MET A 179 0.81 -4.34 -1.58
CA MET A 179 0.36 -3.15 -2.32
C MET A 179 -0.88 -3.44 -3.17
N ALA A 180 -0.97 -4.61 -3.81
CA ALA A 180 -2.13 -4.98 -4.60
C ALA A 180 -3.42 -5.04 -3.76
N ILE A 181 -3.29 -5.36 -2.46
CA ILE A 181 -4.37 -5.29 -1.47
C ILE A 181 -4.73 -3.84 -1.19
N ASN A 182 -3.77 -3.03 -0.74
CA ASN A 182 -4.03 -1.63 -0.33
C ASN A 182 -4.47 -0.73 -1.48
N ARG A 183 -4.10 -1.06 -2.73
CA ARG A 183 -4.58 -0.41 -3.95
C ARG A 183 -6.00 -0.80 -4.36
N GLY A 184 -6.60 -1.78 -3.68
CA GLY A 184 -7.97 -2.26 -3.91
C GLY A 184 -8.13 -3.17 -5.13
N MET A 185 -7.03 -3.66 -5.72
CA MET A 185 -7.11 -4.58 -6.87
C MET A 185 -7.41 -6.00 -6.42
N ALA A 186 -6.73 -6.46 -5.35
CA ALA A 186 -6.97 -7.78 -4.77
C ALA A 186 -8.35 -7.83 -4.08
N SER A 187 -9.09 -8.91 -4.29
CA SER A 187 -10.31 -9.19 -3.52
C SER A 187 -9.97 -9.52 -2.05
N HIS A 188 -10.98 -9.51 -1.18
CA HIS A 188 -10.80 -9.90 0.23
C HIS A 188 -10.19 -11.31 0.36
N ASP A 189 -10.70 -12.30 -0.38
CA ASP A 189 -10.18 -13.68 -0.34
C ASP A 189 -8.72 -13.75 -0.79
N GLN A 190 -8.35 -12.99 -1.82
CA GLN A 190 -6.96 -12.90 -2.28
C GLN A 190 -6.07 -12.22 -1.23
N ALA A 191 -6.55 -11.15 -0.60
CA ALA A 191 -5.82 -10.46 0.46
C ALA A 191 -5.55 -11.38 1.65
N VAL A 192 -6.58 -12.11 2.11
CA VAL A 192 -6.45 -13.12 3.18
C VAL A 192 -5.42 -14.20 2.79
N SER A 193 -5.48 -14.69 1.55
CA SER A 193 -4.53 -15.68 1.05
C SER A 193 -3.09 -15.16 1.02
N ILE A 194 -2.87 -13.94 0.52
CA ILE A 194 -1.57 -13.27 0.50
C ILE A 194 -1.04 -13.08 1.93
N LEU A 195 -1.86 -12.56 2.84
CA LEU A 195 -1.49 -12.35 4.24
C LEU A 195 -1.06 -13.65 4.92
N ARG A 196 -1.82 -14.73 4.72
CA ARG A 196 -1.48 -16.06 5.24
C ARG A 196 -0.16 -16.58 4.67
N GLU A 197 0.15 -16.30 3.41
CA GLU A 197 1.42 -16.70 2.82
C GLU A 197 2.61 -15.95 3.45
N TYR A 198 2.50 -14.64 3.66
CA TYR A 198 3.52 -13.86 4.36
C TYR A 198 3.75 -14.38 5.79
N ILE A 199 2.66 -14.61 6.54
CA ILE A 199 2.70 -15.16 7.90
C ILE A 199 3.37 -16.53 7.91
N ARG A 200 2.95 -17.44 7.01
CA ARG A 200 3.51 -18.79 6.90
C ARG A 200 5.03 -18.77 6.66
N ARG A 201 5.52 -17.88 5.79
CA ARG A 201 6.96 -17.74 5.51
C ARG A 201 7.73 -17.18 6.70
N GLU A 202 7.18 -16.15 7.36
CA GLU A 202 7.80 -15.61 8.57
C GLU A 202 7.89 -16.67 9.69
N GLU A 203 6.86 -17.51 9.87
CA GLU A 203 6.85 -18.60 10.84
C GLU A 203 7.86 -19.72 10.51
N GLN A 204 8.18 -19.93 9.23
CA GLN A 204 9.22 -20.85 8.80
C GLN A 204 10.63 -20.35 9.11
N GLY A 205 10.77 -19.06 9.39
CA GLY A 205 12.04 -18.40 9.68
C GLY A 205 12.88 -18.16 8.43
N GLY A 206 14.16 -17.83 8.64
CA GLY A 206 15.10 -17.48 7.56
C GLY A 206 15.36 -15.98 7.43
N SER A 207 14.49 -15.14 8.00
CA SER A 207 14.73 -13.71 8.21
C SER A 207 14.22 -13.25 9.58
N PHE A 208 14.68 -12.09 10.05
CA PHE A 208 14.19 -11.48 11.30
C PHE A 208 12.74 -10.95 11.20
N ALA A 209 12.27 -10.69 9.98
CA ALA A 209 10.92 -10.22 9.68
C ALA A 209 10.43 -10.66 8.31
N GLY A 210 9.11 -10.86 8.17
CA GLY A 210 8.45 -11.23 6.92
C GLY A 210 8.34 -10.12 5.86
N TRP A 211 9.17 -9.07 5.91
CA TRP A 211 9.02 -7.88 5.04
C TRP A 211 9.83 -8.01 3.74
N TYR A 212 9.60 -9.11 3.03
CA TYR A 212 10.41 -9.51 1.89
C TYR A 212 10.31 -8.52 0.72
N SER A 213 11.45 -8.09 0.18
CA SER A 213 11.52 -7.41 -1.11
C SER A 213 11.09 -8.36 -2.25
N ILE A 214 11.72 -9.53 -2.29
CA ILE A 214 11.32 -10.68 -3.10
C ILE A 214 11.79 -11.95 -2.40
N ASP A 215 10.98 -13.00 -2.37
CA ASP A 215 11.33 -14.26 -1.74
C ASP A 215 10.76 -15.45 -2.54
N PRO A 216 11.56 -16.47 -2.92
CA PRO A 216 13.01 -16.55 -2.77
C PRO A 216 13.77 -15.53 -3.63
N PRO A 217 14.99 -15.10 -3.22
CA PRO A 217 15.80 -14.16 -3.98
C PRO A 217 16.33 -14.77 -5.28
N PHE A 218 16.69 -13.90 -6.22
CA PHE A 218 17.39 -14.26 -7.44
C PHE A 218 18.87 -14.61 -7.18
N PRO A 219 19.48 -15.49 -8.00
CA PRO A 219 20.92 -15.72 -7.99
C PRO A 219 21.74 -14.44 -8.21
N ALA A 220 22.95 -14.39 -7.67
CA ALA A 220 23.87 -13.27 -7.89
C ALA A 220 24.35 -13.18 -9.35
N GLY A 221 24.73 -11.98 -9.78
CA GLY A 221 25.44 -11.74 -11.05
C GLY A 221 24.56 -11.64 -12.30
N ILE A 222 23.23 -11.77 -12.19
CA ILE A 222 22.32 -11.78 -13.35
C ILE A 222 21.61 -10.44 -13.62
N PHE A 223 21.84 -9.43 -12.76
CA PHE A 223 21.31 -8.06 -12.88
C PHE A 223 22.42 -7.01 -13.08
N GLY A 224 23.68 -7.43 -13.20
CA GLY A 224 24.79 -6.56 -13.56
C GLY A 224 25.37 -5.71 -12.42
N ASP A 225 25.29 -6.13 -11.16
CA ASP A 225 26.09 -5.54 -10.09
C ASP A 225 26.51 -6.63 -9.10
N GLU A 226 27.77 -6.59 -8.65
CA GLU A 226 28.32 -7.60 -7.73
C GLU A 226 27.71 -7.51 -6.32
N LYS A 227 27.13 -6.36 -5.95
CA LYS A 227 26.44 -6.16 -4.67
C LYS A 227 25.02 -6.74 -4.66
N LEU A 228 24.44 -7.03 -5.82
CA LEU A 228 23.11 -7.64 -5.93
C LEU A 228 23.18 -9.16 -5.70
N VAL A 229 23.46 -9.54 -4.46
CA VAL A 229 23.48 -10.92 -3.99
C VAL A 229 22.17 -11.28 -3.25
N PRO A 230 21.83 -12.58 -3.11
CA PRO A 230 20.70 -13.01 -2.29
C PRO A 230 20.72 -12.39 -0.88
N GLY A 231 19.61 -11.78 -0.49
CA GLY A 231 19.43 -11.12 0.80
C GLY A 231 19.86 -9.64 0.83
N ALA A 232 20.46 -9.12 -0.24
CA ALA A 232 20.89 -7.72 -0.32
C ALA A 232 19.87 -6.88 -1.08
N TYR A 233 19.60 -5.67 -0.57
CA TYR A 233 18.81 -4.65 -1.27
C TYR A 233 17.45 -5.22 -1.74
N ILE A 234 17.00 -4.86 -2.95
CA ILE A 234 15.77 -5.41 -3.52
C ILE A 234 15.82 -6.93 -3.77
N ASN A 235 17.02 -7.54 -3.85
CA ASN A 235 17.18 -8.98 -4.11
C ASN A 235 17.08 -9.82 -2.82
N GLY A 236 15.92 -9.77 -2.16
CA GLY A 236 15.63 -10.52 -0.94
C GLY A 236 16.05 -9.84 0.36
N GLY A 237 16.48 -8.59 0.31
CA GLY A 237 16.59 -7.77 1.51
C GLY A 237 15.23 -7.51 2.15
N ILE A 238 15.24 -7.31 3.46
CA ILE A 238 14.07 -7.03 4.28
C ILE A 238 13.83 -5.52 4.28
N PHE A 239 12.63 -5.13 3.87
CA PHE A 239 12.32 -3.76 3.48
C PHE A 239 11.14 -3.21 4.30
N PRO A 240 11.33 -2.20 5.17
CA PRO A 240 10.24 -1.60 5.95
C PRO A 240 9.03 -1.13 5.14
N LEU A 241 9.21 -0.78 3.87
CA LEU A 241 8.10 -0.45 2.98
C LEU A 241 7.13 -1.63 2.85
N ALA A 242 7.66 -2.82 2.53
CA ALA A 242 6.87 -4.04 2.43
C ALA A 242 6.16 -4.36 3.76
N GLY A 243 6.85 -4.14 4.89
CA GLY A 243 6.28 -4.32 6.22
C GLY A 243 5.13 -3.36 6.51
N GLY A 244 5.25 -2.08 6.15
CA GLY A 244 4.18 -1.10 6.32
C GLY A 244 2.95 -1.42 5.48
N GLU A 245 3.14 -1.74 4.20
CA GLU A 245 2.06 -2.18 3.31
C GLU A 245 1.38 -3.44 3.86
N LEU A 246 2.16 -4.41 4.35
CA LEU A 246 1.64 -5.64 4.96
C LEU A 246 0.84 -5.36 6.24
N ALA A 247 1.32 -4.45 7.10
CA ALA A 247 0.63 -4.08 8.33
C ALA A 247 -0.72 -3.42 8.02
N LEU A 248 -0.75 -2.48 7.07
CA LEU A 248 -2.00 -1.84 6.65
C LEU A 248 -3.00 -2.86 6.08
N ALA A 249 -2.53 -3.75 5.19
CA ALA A 249 -3.37 -4.81 4.64
C ALA A 249 -3.90 -5.73 5.74
N ALA A 250 -3.10 -6.05 6.75
CA ALA A 250 -3.52 -6.87 7.88
C ALA A 250 -4.65 -6.20 8.68
N PHE A 251 -4.57 -4.89 8.93
CA PHE A 251 -5.61 -4.14 9.64
C PHE A 251 -6.95 -4.10 8.89
N GLU A 252 -6.92 -4.05 7.56
CA GLU A 252 -8.14 -3.97 6.73
C GLU A 252 -8.81 -5.32 6.49
N HIS A 253 -8.14 -6.43 6.78
CA HIS A 253 -8.60 -7.77 6.43
C HIS A 253 -8.71 -8.75 7.62
N GLY A 254 -8.85 -8.25 8.85
CA GLY A 254 -9.12 -9.10 10.03
C GLY A 254 -7.88 -9.74 10.67
N PHE A 255 -6.69 -9.17 10.42
CA PHE A 255 -5.40 -9.60 10.98
C PHE A 255 -4.77 -8.50 11.84
N GLU A 256 -5.56 -7.82 12.67
CA GLU A 256 -5.14 -6.63 13.42
C GLU A 256 -3.99 -6.93 14.39
N THR A 257 -3.96 -8.11 15.00
CA THR A 257 -2.85 -8.56 15.84
C THR A 257 -1.56 -8.70 15.06
N THR A 258 -1.62 -9.18 13.80
CA THR A 258 -0.48 -9.21 12.88
C THR A 258 -0.02 -7.80 12.53
N GLY A 259 -0.93 -6.90 12.20
CA GLY A 259 -0.62 -5.49 11.93
C GLY A 259 0.10 -4.81 13.10
N VAL A 260 -0.41 -5.01 14.33
CA VAL A 260 0.24 -4.52 15.56
C VAL A 260 1.63 -5.14 15.75
N SER A 261 1.77 -6.44 15.52
CA SER A 261 3.06 -7.14 15.67
C SER A 261 4.13 -6.56 14.74
N ILE A 262 3.77 -6.29 13.49
CA ILE A 262 4.68 -5.67 12.51
C ILE A 262 5.11 -4.27 12.97
N LEU A 263 4.15 -3.42 13.38
CA LEU A 263 4.47 -2.07 13.86
C LEU A 263 5.35 -2.09 15.10
N LYS A 264 5.10 -2.99 16.05
CA LYS A 264 5.94 -3.17 17.25
C LYS A 264 7.35 -3.64 16.90
N LYS A 265 7.47 -4.65 16.03
CA LYS A 265 8.76 -5.14 15.56
C LYS A 265 9.58 -4.04 14.89
N TYR A 266 8.94 -3.19 14.08
CA TYR A 266 9.60 -2.05 13.47
C TYR A 266 10.00 -0.98 14.49
N TYR A 267 9.13 -0.67 15.46
CA TYR A 267 9.48 0.22 16.57
C TYR A 267 10.70 -0.28 17.35
N ASP A 268 10.71 -1.56 17.74
CA ASP A 268 11.82 -2.15 18.50
C ASP A 268 13.14 -2.08 17.71
N LEU A 269 13.08 -2.32 16.40
CA LEU A 269 14.23 -2.22 15.49
C LEU A 269 14.84 -0.81 15.49
N ILE A 270 14.01 0.23 15.33
CA ILE A 270 14.50 1.61 15.20
C ILE A 270 14.78 2.28 16.55
N ALA A 271 14.04 1.92 17.60
CA ALA A 271 14.18 2.53 18.92
C ALA A 271 15.48 2.10 19.62
N ALA A 272 16.01 0.92 19.30
CA ALA A 272 17.26 0.42 19.86
C ALA A 272 18.46 1.32 19.56
N HIS A 273 18.47 1.95 18.37
CA HIS A 273 19.59 2.76 17.91
C HIS A 273 19.22 4.20 17.53
N ASN A 274 17.91 4.52 17.49
CA ASN A 274 17.38 5.75 16.91
C ASN A 274 17.82 5.93 15.44
N GLU A 275 17.81 4.81 14.70
CA GLU A 275 18.23 4.71 13.31
C GLU A 275 17.17 3.97 12.50
N SER A 276 16.99 4.37 11.25
CA SER A 276 16.12 3.70 10.29
C SER A 276 16.85 3.60 8.96
N PHE A 277 16.97 2.37 8.47
CA PHE A 277 17.54 2.06 7.18
C PHE A 277 16.47 1.59 6.21
N LEU A 278 16.79 1.73 4.93
CA LEU A 278 15.91 1.38 3.86
C LEU A 278 15.85 -0.12 3.60
N TRP A 279 16.98 -0.81 3.72
CA TRP A 279 17.03 -2.28 3.69
C TRP A 279 17.87 -2.82 4.83
N TYR A 280 17.46 -3.99 5.26
CA TYR A 280 18.18 -4.85 6.17
C TYR A 280 18.44 -6.18 5.48
N PHE A 281 19.54 -6.83 5.81
CA PHE A 281 19.76 -8.22 5.47
C PHE A 281 18.79 -9.12 6.25
N PRO A 282 18.58 -10.38 5.82
CA PRO A 282 17.71 -11.32 6.54
C PRO A 282 18.09 -11.54 8.00
N ASP A 283 19.35 -11.34 8.38
CA ASP A 283 19.82 -11.44 9.77
C ASP A 283 19.54 -10.19 10.63
N GLY A 284 18.99 -9.12 10.03
CA GLY A 284 18.69 -7.85 10.70
C GLY A 284 19.80 -6.80 10.59
N THR A 285 20.94 -7.13 9.98
CA THR A 285 22.02 -6.17 9.77
C THR A 285 21.56 -5.10 8.77
N PRO A 286 21.73 -3.79 9.04
CA PRO A 286 21.37 -2.75 8.08
C PRO A 286 22.29 -2.79 6.85
N SER A 287 21.74 -2.38 5.70
CA SER A 287 22.53 -2.17 4.49
C SER A 287 23.51 -1.01 4.66
N SER A 288 24.68 -1.12 4.01
CA SER A 288 25.70 -0.08 3.92
C SER A 288 26.02 0.25 2.46
N ILE A 289 26.76 1.34 2.22
CA ILE A 289 27.21 1.73 0.87
C ILE A 289 28.08 0.60 0.26
N GLU A 290 28.86 -0.11 1.07
CA GLU A 290 29.71 -1.21 0.64
C GLU A 290 28.92 -2.46 0.25
N THR A 291 27.76 -2.67 0.88
CA THR A 291 26.98 -3.92 0.76
C THR A 291 25.68 -3.76 -0.02
N SER A 292 25.42 -2.58 -0.59
CA SER A 292 24.18 -2.26 -1.30
C SER A 292 24.45 -1.41 -2.54
N THR A 293 23.58 -1.55 -3.54
CA THR A 293 23.53 -0.64 -4.69
C THR A 293 22.78 0.65 -4.38
N SER A 294 22.16 0.77 -3.20
CA SER A 294 21.61 2.04 -2.72
C SER A 294 22.73 3.08 -2.56
N PRO A 295 22.66 4.24 -3.21
CA PRO A 295 23.71 5.26 -3.10
C PRO A 295 23.80 5.87 -1.70
N ASP A 296 22.68 5.90 -0.96
CA ASP A 296 22.55 6.62 0.32
C ASP A 296 22.15 5.68 1.48
N ALA A 297 22.68 4.45 1.52
CA ALA A 297 22.42 3.50 2.62
C ALA A 297 22.94 4.05 3.97
N MET A 298 22.10 4.82 4.64
CA MET A 298 22.41 5.64 5.83
C MET A 298 21.37 5.40 6.93
N PRO A 299 21.70 5.62 8.22
CA PRO A 299 20.80 5.42 9.36
C PRO A 299 19.61 6.39 9.42
N THR A 300 19.51 7.30 8.45
CA THR A 300 18.40 8.26 8.30
C THR A 300 17.66 8.08 6.98
N ASP A 301 18.00 7.05 6.20
CA ASP A 301 17.34 6.73 4.94
C ASP A 301 16.04 5.95 5.22
N GLY A 302 15.04 6.69 5.68
CA GLY A 302 13.77 6.17 6.16
C GLY A 302 12.60 6.33 5.20
N TRP A 303 12.81 6.51 3.88
CA TRP A 303 11.65 6.71 3.00
C TRP A 303 10.76 5.47 2.92
N GLY A 304 11.31 4.26 3.01
CA GLY A 304 10.52 3.03 3.16
C GLY A 304 9.68 3.00 4.44
N SER A 305 10.14 3.68 5.49
CA SER A 305 9.47 3.79 6.78
C SER A 305 8.20 4.64 6.74
N SER A 306 8.00 5.42 5.68
CA SER A 306 6.74 6.15 5.47
C SER A 306 5.52 5.21 5.40
N ALA A 307 5.67 4.00 4.86
CA ALA A 307 4.60 3.00 4.86
C ALA A 307 4.29 2.48 6.27
N MET A 308 5.30 2.38 7.15
CA MET A 308 5.08 2.02 8.56
C MET A 308 4.33 3.13 9.29
N ALA A 309 4.68 4.39 9.05
CA ALA A 309 3.95 5.53 9.58
C ALA A 309 2.51 5.57 9.04
N TRP A 310 2.31 5.29 7.74
CA TRP A 310 0.99 5.18 7.14
C TRP A 310 0.14 4.09 7.80
N ALA A 311 0.69 2.88 8.00
CA ALA A 311 0.00 1.80 8.70
C ALA A 311 -0.30 2.12 10.17
N LEU A 312 0.55 2.90 10.85
CA LEU A 312 0.27 3.39 12.19
C LEU A 312 -0.93 4.35 12.21
N LEU A 313 -0.96 5.33 11.28
CA LEU A 313 -1.98 6.38 11.26
C LEU A 313 -3.32 5.90 10.70
N GLU A 314 -3.32 5.28 9.53
CA GLU A 314 -4.54 4.84 8.83
C GLU A 314 -4.96 3.41 9.18
N GLY A 315 -4.02 2.57 9.60
CA GLY A 315 -4.28 1.20 10.04
C GLY A 315 -4.62 1.13 11.52
N LEU A 316 -3.65 1.36 12.41
CA LEU A 316 -3.86 1.16 13.85
C LEU A 316 -4.72 2.27 14.48
N ALA A 317 -4.32 3.53 14.30
CA ALA A 317 -5.10 4.68 14.76
C ALA A 317 -6.37 4.86 13.93
N GLY A 318 -6.38 4.39 12.68
CA GLY A 318 -7.59 4.21 11.91
C GLY A 318 -8.24 5.48 11.40
N ILE A 319 -7.49 6.55 11.14
CA ILE A 319 -8.06 7.78 10.58
C ILE A 319 -7.75 7.86 9.09
N GLN A 320 -8.74 7.68 8.24
CA GLN A 320 -8.59 7.68 6.78
C GLN A 320 -9.40 8.81 6.13
N ASP A 321 -8.74 9.66 5.32
CA ASP A 321 -9.44 10.64 4.48
C ASP A 321 -9.99 9.97 3.22
N LEU A 322 -11.32 9.90 3.10
CA LEU A 322 -12.00 9.30 1.96
C LEU A 322 -12.34 10.32 0.86
N GLY A 323 -11.91 11.57 1.03
CA GLY A 323 -12.11 12.64 0.06
C GLY A 323 -10.93 13.60 0.08
N LYS A 324 -11.16 14.78 0.65
CA LYS A 324 -10.14 15.82 0.85
C LYS A 324 -10.39 16.56 2.15
N LEU A 325 -9.33 17.11 2.74
CA LEU A 325 -9.38 17.94 3.94
C LEU A 325 -10.11 17.28 5.12
N TYR A 326 -10.13 15.95 5.19
CA TYR A 326 -10.93 15.17 6.15
C TYR A 326 -12.43 15.51 6.15
N LYS A 327 -12.99 16.02 5.04
CA LYS A 327 -14.43 16.31 4.91
C LYS A 327 -15.31 15.05 5.00
N LYS A 328 -14.74 13.91 4.58
CA LYS A 328 -15.34 12.59 4.66
C LYS A 328 -14.27 11.63 5.17
N THR A 329 -14.52 11.02 6.32
CA THR A 329 -13.50 10.24 7.04
C THR A 329 -14.04 8.84 7.37
N ARG A 330 -13.17 7.83 7.31
CA ARG A 330 -13.39 6.56 8.02
C ARG A 330 -12.58 6.57 9.31
N LEU A 331 -13.27 6.29 10.42
CA LEU A 331 -12.67 6.12 11.73
C LEU A 331 -12.76 4.65 12.15
N SER A 332 -11.61 3.98 12.16
CA SER A 332 -11.47 2.57 12.53
C SER A 332 -10.36 2.35 13.56
N PRO A 333 -10.50 2.87 14.78
CA PRO A 333 -9.51 2.67 15.83
C PRO A 333 -9.41 1.17 16.17
N ARG A 334 -8.18 0.63 16.13
CA ARG A 334 -7.89 -0.79 16.40
C ARG A 334 -7.03 -0.98 17.66
N TRP A 335 -7.10 -0.03 18.58
CA TRP A 335 -6.35 -0.02 19.85
C TRP A 335 -6.57 -1.27 20.71
N LEU A 336 -7.74 -1.90 20.61
CA LEU A 336 -8.03 -3.16 21.29
C LEU A 336 -7.03 -4.26 20.89
N ALA A 337 -6.68 -4.38 19.61
CA ALA A 337 -5.68 -5.34 19.14
C ALA A 337 -4.27 -5.05 19.68
N ALA A 338 -4.00 -3.81 20.09
CA ALA A 338 -2.76 -3.41 20.73
C ALA A 338 -2.78 -3.52 22.27
N ASN A 339 -3.90 -3.98 22.86
CA ASN A 339 -4.16 -3.95 24.31
C ASN A 339 -4.08 -2.54 24.92
N ILE A 340 -4.57 -1.55 24.19
CA ILE A 340 -4.58 -0.15 24.60
C ILE A 340 -6.02 0.26 24.92
N ASN A 341 -6.29 0.57 26.19
CA ASN A 341 -7.61 0.98 26.65
C ASN A 341 -7.85 2.48 26.53
N GLN A 342 -6.79 3.29 26.36
CA GLN A 342 -6.89 4.74 26.26
C GLN A 342 -5.93 5.26 25.20
N ALA A 343 -6.42 6.10 24.29
CA ALA A 343 -5.60 6.75 23.27
C ALA A 343 -6.18 8.11 22.93
N THR A 344 -5.30 9.06 22.62
CA THR A 344 -5.67 10.36 22.02
C THR A 344 -4.89 10.48 20.73
N VAL A 345 -5.59 10.74 19.63
CA VAL A 345 -5.00 10.84 18.29
C VAL A 345 -5.52 12.11 17.64
N GLU A 346 -4.62 12.86 17.02
CA GLU A 346 -4.94 13.95 16.12
C GLU A 346 -4.06 13.82 14.88
N VAL A 347 -4.66 13.93 13.70
CA VAL A 347 -3.96 13.98 12.41
C VAL A 347 -4.45 15.21 11.64
N GLY A 348 -3.56 15.80 10.86
CA GLY A 348 -3.88 17.00 10.11
C GLY A 348 -2.95 17.24 8.95
N TYR A 349 -3.45 18.02 7.99
CA TYR A 349 -2.67 18.54 6.89
C TYR A 349 -2.17 19.93 7.25
N GLU A 350 -0.86 20.06 7.50
CA GLU A 350 -0.24 21.36 7.76
C GLU A 350 -0.53 22.37 6.63
N ALA A 351 -0.53 21.91 5.37
CA ALA A 351 -0.75 22.73 4.20
C ALA A 351 -2.12 23.44 4.16
N SER A 352 -3.14 22.89 4.83
CA SER A 352 -4.49 23.48 4.87
C SER A 352 -4.98 23.82 6.27
N GLY A 353 -4.26 23.42 7.32
CA GLY A 353 -4.66 23.56 8.72
C GLY A 353 -5.86 22.69 9.13
N ASN A 354 -6.36 21.82 8.24
CA ASN A 354 -7.47 20.92 8.56
C ASN A 354 -6.94 19.72 9.35
N CYS A 355 -7.63 19.40 10.44
CA CYS A 355 -7.32 18.28 11.30
C CYS A 355 -8.60 17.56 11.73
N ILE A 356 -8.40 16.33 12.18
CA ILE A 356 -9.40 15.48 12.80
C ILE A 356 -8.71 14.66 13.88
N GLY A 357 -9.42 14.36 14.94
CA GLY A 357 -8.88 13.54 16.01
C GLY A 357 -9.95 12.84 16.80
N TYR A 358 -9.52 12.04 17.75
CA TYR A 358 -10.40 11.48 18.75
C TYR A 358 -9.69 11.21 20.08
N GLU A 359 -10.49 11.14 21.13
CA GLU A 359 -10.15 10.43 22.37
C GLU A 359 -10.90 9.10 22.40
N TYR A 360 -10.17 8.04 22.71
CA TYR A 360 -10.67 6.68 22.85
C TYR A 360 -10.48 6.25 24.30
N THR A 361 -11.53 5.70 24.92
CA THR A 361 -11.45 5.10 26.25
C THR A 361 -12.36 3.87 26.34
N ARG A 362 -11.75 2.70 26.53
CA ARG A 362 -12.42 1.44 26.83
C ARG A 362 -12.40 1.19 28.34
N ILE A 363 -13.58 0.93 28.89
CA ILE A 363 -13.81 0.42 30.25
C ILE A 363 -14.71 -0.81 30.16
N ASP A 364 -14.76 -1.67 31.18
CA ASP A 364 -15.46 -2.97 31.13
C ASP A 364 -16.75 -3.01 30.30
N ASN A 365 -17.75 -2.19 30.66
CA ASN A 365 -19.09 -2.23 30.05
C ASN A 365 -19.36 -1.10 29.05
N GLN A 366 -18.33 -0.35 28.65
CA GLN A 366 -18.51 0.81 27.78
C GLN A 366 -17.27 1.15 26.96
N LEU A 367 -17.50 1.66 25.76
CA LEU A 367 -16.51 2.38 24.97
C LEU A 367 -16.94 3.84 24.83
N ILE A 368 -16.05 4.75 25.17
CA ILE A 368 -16.23 6.19 25.03
C ILE A 368 -15.31 6.67 23.90
N PHE A 369 -15.88 7.42 22.97
CA PHE A 369 -15.18 7.92 21.80
C PHE A 369 -15.57 9.38 21.53
N ASN A 370 -14.66 10.32 21.75
CA ASN A 370 -14.89 11.74 21.51
C ASN A 370 -14.20 12.13 20.22
N ILE A 371 -14.95 12.49 19.17
CA ILE A 371 -14.38 12.89 17.88
C ILE A 371 -14.25 14.41 17.85
N PHE A 372 -13.09 14.90 17.42
CA PHE A 372 -12.80 16.31 17.15
C PHE A 372 -12.81 16.59 15.65
N GLY A 373 -13.36 17.73 15.26
CA GLY A 373 -13.45 18.16 13.86
C GLY A 373 -14.85 17.92 13.26
N SER A 374 -15.12 18.63 12.17
CA SER A 374 -16.43 18.62 11.49
C SER A 374 -16.34 17.86 10.17
N THR A 375 -16.86 16.64 10.15
CA THR A 375 -16.72 15.70 9.02
C THR A 375 -17.93 14.76 8.90
N GLU A 376 -18.15 14.22 7.70
CA GLU A 376 -18.97 13.03 7.52
C GLU A 376 -18.14 11.79 7.88
N THR A 377 -18.46 11.17 9.01
CA THR A 377 -17.68 10.05 9.55
C THR A 377 -18.41 8.72 9.37
N ASN A 378 -17.69 7.75 8.82
CA ASN A 378 -18.04 6.34 8.90
C ASN A 378 -17.20 5.68 9.98
N CYS A 379 -17.84 5.28 11.08
CA CYS A 379 -17.19 4.54 12.16
C CYS A 379 -17.20 3.04 11.85
N HIS A 380 -16.04 2.41 11.98
CA HIS A 380 -15.79 0.98 11.81
C HIS A 380 -14.92 0.51 12.98
N ILE A 381 -15.51 0.41 14.16
CA ILE A 381 -14.78 0.31 15.43
C ILE A 381 -14.56 -1.15 15.81
N LEU A 382 -13.32 -1.54 16.06
CA LEU A 382 -12.99 -2.87 16.56
C LEU A 382 -13.53 -3.05 17.99
N ILE A 383 -14.32 -4.10 18.21
CA ILE A 383 -14.86 -4.49 19.52
C ILE A 383 -14.43 -5.92 19.87
N ASP A 384 -14.54 -6.29 21.15
CA ASP A 384 -14.20 -7.66 21.54
C ASP A 384 -15.24 -8.64 20.98
N PRO A 385 -14.85 -9.82 20.47
CA PRO A 385 -15.77 -10.88 20.07
C PRO A 385 -16.85 -11.25 21.11
N SER A 386 -16.55 -11.08 22.40
CA SER A 386 -17.49 -11.33 23.50
C SER A 386 -18.41 -10.15 23.82
N ASP A 387 -18.16 -8.97 23.25
CA ASP A 387 -18.97 -7.78 23.48
C ASP A 387 -20.36 -7.90 22.84
N GLN A 388 -21.40 -7.72 23.66
CA GLN A 388 -22.77 -7.56 23.18
C GLN A 388 -23.17 -6.09 23.23
N VAL A 389 -23.17 -5.42 22.08
CA VAL A 389 -23.55 -3.99 21.99
C VAL A 389 -25.05 -3.83 22.29
N SER A 390 -25.39 -3.14 23.38
CA SER A 390 -26.79 -2.83 23.73
C SER A 390 -27.31 -1.61 23.00
N GLU A 391 -26.50 -0.56 22.92
CA GLU A 391 -26.85 0.72 22.30
C GLU A 391 -25.60 1.52 21.94
N VAL A 392 -25.75 2.38 20.94
CA VAL A 392 -24.79 3.42 20.57
C VAL A 392 -25.48 4.77 20.74
N LEU A 393 -24.90 5.63 21.58
CA LEU A 393 -25.39 6.97 21.86
C LEU A 393 -24.44 7.99 21.24
N VAL A 394 -24.99 8.91 20.44
CA VAL A 394 -24.29 10.11 19.96
C VAL A 394 -24.85 11.29 20.75
N GLU A 395 -23.99 11.92 21.55
CA GLU A 395 -24.37 12.83 22.63
C GLU A 395 -25.34 12.19 23.63
N LYS A 396 -26.64 12.24 23.34
CA LYS A 396 -27.72 11.68 24.16
C LYS A 396 -28.70 10.85 23.33
N ASP A 397 -28.58 10.87 22.01
CA ASP A 397 -29.52 10.24 21.11
C ASP A 397 -29.01 8.86 20.71
N GLN A 398 -29.87 7.86 20.84
CA GLN A 398 -29.56 6.52 20.36
C GLN A 398 -29.62 6.47 18.84
N ILE A 399 -28.60 5.88 18.23
CA ILE A 399 -28.52 5.70 16.77
C ILE A 399 -28.57 4.23 16.39
N ALA A 400 -28.92 3.97 15.13
CA ALA A 400 -28.80 2.64 14.54
C ALA A 400 -27.34 2.30 14.29
N PHE A 401 -27.01 1.02 14.44
CA PHE A 401 -25.69 0.47 14.15
C PHE A 401 -25.83 -0.91 13.53
N THR A 402 -24.77 -1.39 12.90
CA THR A 402 -24.64 -2.77 12.44
C THR A 402 -23.37 -3.39 13.02
N LEU A 403 -23.36 -4.72 13.06
CA LEU A 403 -22.21 -5.52 13.45
C LEU A 403 -21.73 -6.31 12.25
N GLU A 404 -20.42 -6.40 12.09
CA GLU A 404 -19.77 -7.05 10.96
C GLU A 404 -18.61 -7.92 11.43
N TRP A 405 -18.51 -9.11 10.88
CA TRP A 405 -17.36 -9.98 11.06
C TRP A 405 -16.46 -9.90 9.84
N ILE A 406 -15.18 -9.64 10.06
CA ILE A 406 -14.13 -9.74 9.05
C ILE A 406 -13.12 -10.75 9.57
N GLU A 407 -13.10 -11.94 8.94
CA GLU A 407 -12.39 -13.11 9.45
C GLU A 407 -12.70 -13.35 10.95
N GLN A 408 -11.72 -13.12 11.83
CA GLN A 408 -11.82 -13.34 13.27
C GLN A 408 -12.17 -12.07 14.07
N SER A 409 -12.36 -10.95 13.39
CA SER A 409 -12.49 -9.63 14.00
C SER A 409 -13.91 -9.10 13.88
N HIS A 410 -14.39 -8.49 14.96
CA HIS A 410 -15.76 -8.03 15.09
C HIS A 410 -15.80 -6.50 15.15
N TYR A 411 -16.60 -5.92 14.27
CA TYR A 411 -16.66 -4.48 14.06
C TYR A 411 -18.05 -3.93 14.30
N LEU A 412 -18.10 -2.80 15.00
CA LEU A 412 -19.27 -1.96 15.16
C LEU A 412 -19.27 -0.85 14.10
N ASN A 413 -20.33 -0.81 13.30
CA ASN A 413 -20.48 0.08 12.17
C ASN A 413 -21.63 1.08 12.36
N PHE A 414 -21.36 2.36 12.13
CA PHE A 414 -22.37 3.42 12.06
C PHE A 414 -21.81 4.66 11.37
N SER A 415 -22.68 5.55 10.90
CA SER A 415 -22.28 6.80 10.26
C SER A 415 -22.91 8.00 10.95
N LEU A 416 -22.18 9.11 11.01
CA LEU A 416 -22.66 10.35 11.59
C LEU A 416 -22.00 11.58 10.93
N LYS A 417 -22.60 12.75 11.18
CA LYS A 417 -21.95 14.04 10.91
C LYS A 417 -21.47 14.60 12.24
N THR A 418 -20.17 14.81 12.36
CA THR A 418 -19.57 15.40 13.55
C THR A 418 -19.59 16.93 13.46
N LYS A 419 -19.63 17.58 14.62
CA LYS A 419 -19.54 19.04 14.75
C LYS A 419 -18.63 19.38 15.92
N ASP A 420 -17.51 20.04 15.64
CA ASP A 420 -16.48 20.49 16.60
C ASP A 420 -16.00 19.38 17.56
N LEU A 421 -16.82 19.04 18.55
CA LEU A 421 -16.70 17.88 19.44
C LEU A 421 -17.99 17.06 19.39
N THR A 422 -17.86 15.79 19.02
CA THR A 422 -18.98 14.83 19.04
C THR A 422 -18.67 13.66 19.95
N ARG A 423 -19.47 13.48 20.99
CA ARG A 423 -19.30 12.42 21.99
C ARG A 423 -20.08 11.19 21.61
N ILE A 424 -19.41 10.04 21.57
CA ILE A 424 -20.01 8.75 21.30
C ILE A 424 -19.79 7.85 22.51
N ARG A 425 -20.84 7.08 22.83
CA ARG A 425 -20.81 6.07 23.87
C ARG A 425 -21.43 4.79 23.33
N VAL A 426 -20.68 3.69 23.41
CA VAL A 426 -21.15 2.35 23.10
C VAL A 426 -21.29 1.61 24.43
N ASN A 427 -22.48 1.10 24.73
CA ASN A 427 -22.73 0.34 25.94
C ASN A 427 -22.78 -1.15 25.60
N PHE A 428 -22.22 -1.99 26.48
CA PHE A 428 -22.20 -3.44 26.33
C PHE A 428 -23.02 -4.13 27.42
N ILE A 429 -23.74 -5.20 27.06
CA ILE A 429 -24.42 -6.11 27.99
C ILE A 429 -23.39 -7.08 28.56
N LYS A 430 -23.38 -7.26 29.88
CA LYS A 430 -22.59 -8.31 30.55
C LYS A 430 -23.41 -9.59 30.71
#